data_AF-A0AAV2Q035-F1
#
_entry.id   AF-A0AAV2Q035-F1
#
_cell.length_a   1.000
_cell.length_b   1.000
_cell.length_c   1.000
_cell.angle_alpha   90.00
_cell.angle_beta   90.00
_cell.angle_gamma   90.00
#
_symmetry.space_group_name_H-M   'P 1'
#
loop_
_entity.id
_entity.type
_entity.pdbx_description
1 polymer ?
#
loop_
_entity_poly.entity_id
_entity_poly.type
_entity_poly.pdbx_seq_one_letter_code
_entity_poly.pdbx_strand_id
1 'polypeptide(L)'
;MSHFHPGGDPRICEVIQEVRVTSQTMYMFPTIEEVRVQLMEQLFSWEAVVLTQKRIITTRYQVGLDRPVNQEYRTLLNKLPGKKSLHCAYAAVESVLSEVDAYAKEWLQYQALWDLQPDTLYGHLGEDVELWMQLLQDIKKSRATFDTSETRRSFGPVIVSYARVQTKVSVKYDSWHKDVLSKFGQLLGNEMSQFYEKISKSRSELEQQSIEAANTSDAVTLITYVQSLKRQMKSWEKSLNLYKEGQHILERQRFHFPTNWLHFDNVDGEWGALNEIVNRKDSSIQTQVASLQIKIIAEDKAIELRTSEYLQEWESGKPVEGHLVPEDALQQVQLYEAKFKRLKDERANIAKAKEALELQESG
;
A
#
# COMPACT_ATOMS: atom_id res chain seq x y z
N MET A 1 -63.97 -5.92 -7.08
CA MET A 1 -64.12 -6.41 -8.47
C MET A 1 -62.73 -6.67 -9.01
N SER A 2 -62.33 -7.94 -9.04
CA SER A 2 -61.05 -8.39 -9.58
C SER A 2 -61.05 -8.17 -11.10
N HIS A 3 -60.27 -7.18 -11.55
CA HIS A 3 -59.95 -7.00 -12.96
C HIS A 3 -59.03 -8.13 -13.41
N PHE A 4 -59.60 -9.32 -13.64
CA PHE A 4 -58.93 -10.35 -14.43
C PHE A 4 -58.89 -9.82 -15.87
N HIS A 5 -57.70 -9.39 -16.30
CA HIS A 5 -57.45 -9.07 -17.70
C HIS A 5 -57.62 -10.37 -18.52
N PRO A 6 -58.27 -10.33 -19.70
CA PRO A 6 -58.38 -11.50 -20.56
C PRO A 6 -56.99 -11.83 -21.11
N GLY A 7 -56.35 -12.83 -20.51
CA GLY A 7 -54.96 -13.23 -20.76
C GLY A 7 -54.24 -13.31 -19.42
N GLY A 8 -54.10 -14.53 -18.88
CA GLY A 8 -53.47 -14.73 -17.58
C GLY A 8 -52.08 -14.10 -17.51
N ASP A 9 -51.71 -13.62 -16.32
CA ASP A 9 -50.38 -13.06 -16.10
C ASP A 9 -49.31 -14.11 -16.43
N PRO A 10 -48.33 -13.80 -17.30
CA PRO A 10 -47.30 -14.76 -17.67
C PRO A 10 -46.50 -15.14 -16.43
N ARG A 11 -46.58 -16.42 -16.06
CA ARG A 11 -45.70 -17.02 -15.06
C ARG A 11 -44.39 -17.35 -15.74
N ILE A 12 -43.39 -16.51 -15.54
CA ILE A 12 -42.02 -16.75 -16.01
C ILE A 12 -41.34 -17.64 -14.97
N CYS A 13 -40.74 -18.74 -15.42
CA CYS A 13 -40.01 -19.63 -14.51
C CYS A 13 -38.63 -19.05 -14.25
N GLU A 14 -38.26 -18.96 -12.97
CA GLU A 14 -36.95 -18.47 -12.56
C GLU A 14 -35.83 -19.36 -13.14
N VAL A 15 -34.89 -18.74 -13.83
CA VAL A 15 -33.69 -19.41 -14.36
C VAL A 15 -32.57 -19.21 -13.36
N ILE A 16 -32.08 -20.30 -12.77
CA ILE A 16 -31.01 -20.26 -11.77
C ILE A 16 -29.67 -20.43 -12.48
N GLN A 17 -28.82 -19.40 -12.38
CA GLN A 17 -27.43 -19.42 -12.82
C GLN A 17 -26.53 -19.57 -11.60
N GLU A 18 -25.72 -20.62 -11.56
CA GLU A 18 -24.79 -20.88 -10.47
C GLU A 18 -23.37 -20.43 -10.84
N VAL A 19 -22.71 -19.71 -9.94
CA VAL A 19 -21.25 -19.54 -10.01
C VAL A 19 -20.63 -20.87 -9.59
N ARG A 20 -19.76 -21.44 -10.44
CA ARG A 20 -19.04 -22.69 -10.17
C ARG A 20 -17.54 -22.48 -10.27
N VAL A 21 -16.81 -23.29 -9.51
CA VAL A 21 -15.34 -23.34 -9.53
C VAL A 21 -14.93 -24.77 -9.84
N THR A 22 -14.17 -24.96 -10.91
CA THR A 22 -13.54 -26.24 -11.26
C THR A 22 -12.09 -26.00 -11.61
N SER A 23 -11.17 -26.78 -11.04
CA SER A 23 -9.73 -26.66 -11.29
C SER A 23 -9.19 -25.22 -11.15
N GLN A 24 -9.62 -24.50 -10.11
CA GLN A 24 -9.27 -23.09 -9.82
C GLN A 24 -9.83 -22.03 -10.79
N THR A 25 -10.57 -22.40 -11.84
CA THR A 25 -11.23 -21.45 -12.74
C THR A 25 -12.69 -21.21 -12.32
N MET A 26 -13.09 -19.94 -12.25
CA MET A 26 -14.48 -19.53 -12.02
C MET A 26 -15.24 -19.47 -13.35
N TYR A 27 -16.43 -20.09 -13.40
CA TYR A 27 -17.31 -20.00 -14.55
C TYR A 27 -18.77 -20.01 -14.11
N MET A 28 -19.62 -19.43 -14.95
CA MET A 28 -21.07 -19.39 -14.74
C MET A 28 -21.71 -20.60 -15.41
N PHE A 29 -22.61 -21.29 -14.72
CA PHE A 29 -23.37 -22.41 -15.25
C PHE A 29 -24.85 -22.31 -14.90
N PRO A 30 -25.78 -22.36 -15.86
CA PRO A 30 -25.58 -22.38 -17.32
C PRO A 30 -24.90 -21.12 -17.87
N THR A 31 -24.36 -21.21 -19.09
CA THR A 31 -23.77 -20.08 -19.81
C THR A 31 -24.83 -19.03 -20.12
N ILE A 32 -24.41 -17.78 -20.40
CA ILE A 32 -25.36 -16.70 -20.67
C ILE A 32 -26.22 -16.98 -21.91
N GLU A 33 -25.65 -17.68 -22.90
CA GLU A 33 -26.38 -18.10 -24.11
C GLU A 33 -27.42 -19.18 -23.80
N GLU A 34 -27.13 -20.12 -22.91
CA GLU A 34 -28.11 -21.12 -22.46
C GLU A 34 -29.24 -20.46 -21.66
N VAL A 35 -28.93 -19.47 -20.82
CA VAL A 35 -29.95 -18.67 -20.11
C VAL A 35 -30.81 -17.90 -21.12
N ARG A 36 -30.20 -17.31 -22.15
CA ARG A 36 -30.91 -16.64 -23.25
C ARG A 36 -31.86 -17.60 -23.96
N VAL A 37 -31.40 -18.79 -24.34
CA VAL A 37 -32.24 -19.81 -24.98
C VAL A 37 -33.42 -20.17 -24.09
N GLN A 38 -33.21 -20.41 -22.79
CA GLN A 38 -34.29 -20.74 -21.85
C GLN A 38 -35.33 -19.61 -21.72
N LEU A 39 -34.89 -18.35 -21.64
CA LEU A 39 -35.81 -17.20 -21.59
C LEU A 39 -36.60 -17.05 -22.90
N MET A 40 -35.95 -17.27 -24.05
CA MET A 40 -36.61 -17.24 -25.36
C MET A 40 -37.60 -18.39 -25.53
N GLU A 41 -37.27 -19.60 -25.09
CA GLU A 41 -38.19 -20.74 -25.08
C GLU A 41 -39.43 -20.46 -24.22
N GLN A 42 -39.25 -19.83 -23.05
CA GLN A 42 -40.38 -19.42 -22.23
C GLN A 42 -41.24 -18.36 -22.94
N LEU A 43 -40.62 -17.36 -23.58
CA LEU A 43 -41.35 -16.36 -24.38
C LEU A 43 -42.17 -17.03 -25.50
N PHE A 44 -41.56 -17.95 -26.25
CA PHE A 44 -42.24 -18.68 -27.32
C PHE A 44 -43.32 -19.63 -26.81
N SER A 45 -43.15 -20.21 -25.62
CA SER A 45 -44.18 -21.04 -24.99
C SER A 45 -45.45 -20.23 -24.70
N TRP A 46 -45.29 -18.99 -24.19
CA TRP A 46 -46.41 -18.07 -23.95
C TRP A 46 -47.04 -17.57 -25.24
N GLU A 47 -46.22 -17.30 -26.27
CA GLU A 47 -46.72 -16.97 -27.60
C GLU A 47 -47.54 -18.15 -28.17
N ALA A 48 -47.03 -19.37 -28.04
CA ALA A 48 -47.69 -20.59 -28.52
C ALA A 48 -49.05 -20.80 -27.85
N VAL A 49 -49.20 -20.55 -26.54
CA VAL A 49 -50.50 -20.67 -25.83
C VAL A 49 -51.60 -19.88 -26.51
N VAL A 50 -51.31 -18.70 -27.08
CA VAL A 50 -52.29 -17.88 -27.81
C VAL A 50 -52.44 -18.37 -29.25
N LEU A 51 -51.35 -18.70 -29.93
CA LEU A 51 -51.36 -19.10 -31.34
C LEU A 51 -52.00 -20.48 -31.58
N THR A 52 -51.90 -21.40 -30.63
CA THR A 52 -52.43 -22.78 -30.71
C THR A 52 -53.86 -22.90 -30.21
N GLN A 53 -54.52 -21.81 -29.80
CA GLN A 53 -55.92 -21.89 -29.40
C GLN A 53 -56.80 -22.27 -30.61
N LYS A 54 -57.73 -23.20 -30.40
CA LYS A 54 -58.69 -23.60 -31.41
C LYS A 54 -59.78 -22.54 -31.49
N ARG A 55 -60.07 -22.03 -32.70
CA ARG A 55 -61.24 -21.16 -32.89
C ARG A 55 -62.51 -21.92 -32.55
N ILE A 56 -63.40 -21.27 -31.82
CA ILE A 56 -64.74 -21.81 -31.54
C ILE A 56 -65.52 -21.76 -32.86
N ILE A 57 -65.89 -22.93 -33.37
CA ILE A 57 -66.72 -23.07 -34.58
C ILE A 57 -68.09 -23.55 -34.12
N THR A 58 -69.14 -22.80 -34.46
CA THR A 58 -70.53 -23.23 -34.26
C THR A 58 -70.92 -24.19 -35.39
N THR A 59 -71.00 -25.49 -35.10
CA THR A 59 -71.45 -26.52 -36.05
C THR A 59 -72.97 -26.50 -36.33
N ARG A 60 -73.71 -25.52 -35.82
CA ARG A 60 -75.18 -25.58 -35.78
C ARG A 60 -75.90 -25.32 -37.12
N TYR A 61 -75.21 -24.82 -38.15
CA TYR A 61 -75.83 -24.46 -39.44
C TYR A 61 -74.95 -24.75 -40.67
N GLN A 62 -74.16 -25.83 -40.68
CA GLN A 62 -73.46 -26.28 -41.89
C GLN A 62 -73.98 -27.65 -42.33
N VAL A 63 -75.01 -27.62 -43.18
CA VAL A 63 -75.44 -28.76 -43.99
C VAL A 63 -74.65 -28.71 -45.30
N GLY A 64 -73.42 -29.22 -45.28
CA GLY A 64 -72.51 -29.25 -46.43
C GLY A 64 -71.22 -29.96 -46.07
N LEU A 65 -70.73 -30.83 -46.97
CA LEU A 65 -69.63 -31.79 -46.79
C LEU A 65 -68.22 -31.18 -46.59
N ASP A 66 -68.10 -29.90 -46.26
CA ASP A 66 -66.82 -29.28 -45.98
C ASP A 66 -66.54 -29.26 -44.48
N ARG A 67 -65.69 -30.19 -44.02
CA ARG A 67 -65.10 -30.10 -42.68
C ARG A 67 -64.33 -28.77 -42.59
N PRO A 68 -64.63 -27.88 -41.65
CA PRO A 68 -63.83 -26.68 -41.48
C PRO A 68 -62.41 -27.09 -41.07
N VAL A 69 -61.43 -26.71 -41.89
CA VAL A 69 -60.00 -26.82 -41.58
C VAL A 69 -59.78 -26.16 -40.21
N ASN A 70 -59.09 -26.83 -39.28
CA ASN A 70 -58.77 -26.28 -37.95
C ASN A 70 -58.12 -24.89 -38.12
N GLN A 71 -58.88 -23.82 -37.89
CA GLN A 71 -58.37 -22.46 -37.96
C GLN A 71 -57.76 -22.11 -36.61
N GLU A 72 -56.46 -22.37 -36.46
CA GLU A 72 -55.68 -21.87 -35.32
C GLU A 72 -55.48 -20.35 -35.42
N TYR A 73 -55.14 -19.70 -34.31
CA TYR A 73 -54.90 -18.26 -34.26
C TYR A 73 -53.49 -17.84 -34.74
N ARG A 74 -52.76 -18.70 -35.46
CA ARG A 74 -51.41 -18.43 -35.98
C ARG A 74 -51.27 -17.11 -36.73
N THR A 75 -52.32 -16.70 -37.46
CA THR A 75 -52.32 -15.44 -38.22
C THR A 75 -52.43 -14.17 -37.36
N LEU A 76 -52.70 -14.30 -36.05
CA LEU A 76 -52.79 -13.15 -35.12
C LEU A 76 -51.44 -12.46 -34.93
N LEU A 77 -50.32 -13.19 -35.03
CA LEU A 77 -48.99 -12.61 -34.92
C LEU A 77 -48.74 -11.52 -35.97
N ASN A 78 -49.25 -11.73 -37.19
CA ASN A 78 -49.13 -10.78 -38.30
C ASN A 78 -50.06 -9.57 -38.17
N LYS A 79 -51.09 -9.66 -37.31
CA LYS A 79 -52.10 -8.60 -37.08
C LYS A 79 -51.90 -7.86 -35.76
N LEU A 80 -50.87 -8.19 -35.00
CA LEU A 80 -50.58 -7.57 -33.71
C LEU A 80 -50.28 -6.08 -33.93
N PRO A 81 -51.06 -5.16 -33.33
CA PRO A 81 -50.89 -3.73 -33.54
C PRO A 81 -49.52 -3.31 -33.01
N GLY A 82 -48.63 -3.03 -33.93
CA GLY A 82 -47.39 -2.32 -33.68
C GLY A 82 -46.10 -3.12 -33.83
N LYS A 83 -46.04 -4.46 -33.80
CA LYS A 83 -44.77 -5.25 -33.67
C LYS A 83 -43.82 -4.82 -32.51
N LYS A 84 -44.10 -3.69 -31.87
CA LYS A 84 -43.37 -3.00 -30.82
C LYS A 84 -43.41 -3.82 -29.54
N SER A 85 -44.52 -4.47 -29.20
CA SER A 85 -44.62 -5.29 -27.98
C SER A 85 -43.66 -6.49 -27.99
N LEU A 86 -43.51 -7.17 -29.14
CA LEU A 86 -42.52 -8.24 -29.30
C LEU A 86 -41.11 -7.68 -29.26
N HIS A 87 -40.83 -6.58 -29.97
CA HIS A 87 -39.52 -5.93 -29.91
C HIS A 87 -39.17 -5.46 -28.50
N CYS A 88 -40.12 -4.94 -27.73
CA CYS A 88 -39.93 -4.54 -26.34
C CYS A 88 -39.68 -5.76 -25.44
N ALA A 89 -40.35 -6.90 -25.69
CA ALA A 89 -40.09 -8.14 -24.96
C ALA A 89 -38.68 -8.67 -25.24
N TYR A 90 -38.24 -8.70 -26.50
CA TYR A 90 -36.85 -9.05 -26.84
C TYR A 90 -35.85 -8.07 -26.22
N ALA A 91 -36.10 -6.77 -26.31
CA ALA A 91 -35.23 -5.76 -25.69
C ALA A 91 -35.16 -5.90 -24.16
N ALA A 92 -36.25 -6.28 -23.51
CA ALA A 92 -36.27 -6.54 -22.06
C ALA A 92 -35.43 -7.78 -21.71
N VAL A 93 -35.50 -8.86 -22.49
CA VAL A 93 -34.65 -10.05 -22.31
C VAL A 93 -33.18 -9.68 -22.47
N GLU A 94 -32.82 -8.95 -23.53
CA GLU A 94 -31.44 -8.51 -23.75
C GLU A 94 -30.93 -7.55 -22.66
N SER A 95 -31.78 -6.66 -22.14
CA SER A 95 -31.42 -5.78 -21.01
C SER A 95 -31.08 -6.58 -19.75
N VAL A 96 -31.92 -7.56 -19.40
CA VAL A 96 -31.67 -8.45 -18.25
C VAL A 96 -30.38 -9.26 -18.45
N LEU A 97 -30.16 -9.79 -19.65
CA LEU A 97 -28.93 -10.53 -19.96
C LEU A 97 -27.69 -9.63 -19.87
N SER A 98 -27.77 -8.37 -20.30
CA SER A 98 -26.66 -7.42 -20.19
C SER A 98 -26.32 -7.10 -18.72
N GLU A 99 -27.32 -6.99 -17.84
CA GLU A 99 -27.09 -6.79 -16.40
C GLU A 99 -26.43 -8.01 -15.77
N VAL A 100 -26.89 -9.21 -16.13
CA VAL A 100 -26.30 -10.48 -15.68
C VAL A 100 -24.87 -10.65 -16.20
N ASP A 101 -24.59 -10.26 -17.45
CA ASP A 101 -23.24 -10.31 -18.03
C ASP A 101 -22.27 -9.35 -17.33
N ALA A 102 -22.72 -8.13 -17.05
CA ALA A 102 -21.93 -7.16 -16.29
C ALA A 102 -21.58 -7.70 -14.89
N TYR A 103 -22.57 -8.28 -14.21
CA TYR A 103 -22.34 -8.91 -12.90
C TYR A 103 -21.41 -10.13 -12.98
N ALA A 104 -21.58 -10.99 -13.99
CA ALA A 104 -20.69 -12.13 -14.21
C ALA A 104 -19.24 -11.69 -14.48
N LYS A 105 -19.03 -10.59 -15.20
CA LYS A 105 -17.71 -10.00 -15.44
C LYS A 105 -17.05 -9.51 -14.16
N GLU A 106 -17.79 -8.89 -13.24
CA GLU A 106 -17.27 -8.53 -11.91
C GLU A 106 -16.74 -9.79 -11.18
N TRP A 107 -17.51 -10.88 -11.20
CA TRP A 107 -17.07 -12.17 -10.63
C TRP A 107 -15.82 -12.75 -11.30
N LEU A 108 -15.72 -12.65 -12.63
CA LEU A 108 -14.55 -13.13 -13.38
C LEU A 108 -13.31 -12.26 -13.16
N GLN A 109 -13.45 -10.95 -12.94
CA GLN A 109 -12.31 -10.08 -12.57
C GLN A 109 -11.66 -10.55 -11.26
N TYR A 110 -12.45 -11.05 -10.32
CA TYR A 110 -11.93 -11.62 -9.07
C TYR A 110 -11.17 -12.95 -9.27
N GLN A 111 -11.22 -13.57 -10.45
CA GLN A 111 -10.33 -14.67 -10.80
C GLN A 111 -8.86 -14.21 -10.84
N ALA A 112 -8.59 -12.95 -11.21
CA ALA A 112 -7.22 -12.42 -11.17
C ALA A 112 -6.64 -12.42 -9.75
N LEU A 113 -7.47 -12.24 -8.70
CA LEU A 113 -7.04 -12.39 -7.30
C LEU A 113 -6.77 -13.86 -6.93
N TRP A 114 -7.48 -14.80 -7.55
CA TRP A 114 -7.29 -16.23 -7.33
C TRP A 114 -6.00 -16.76 -7.97
N ASP A 115 -5.66 -16.24 -9.15
CA ASP A 115 -4.49 -16.62 -9.92
C ASP A 115 -3.21 -15.87 -9.49
N LEU A 116 -3.35 -14.90 -8.58
CA LEU A 116 -2.26 -14.06 -8.10
C LEU A 116 -1.27 -14.88 -7.26
N GLN A 117 -0.06 -15.07 -7.78
CA GLN A 117 1.00 -15.73 -7.04
C GLN A 117 1.53 -14.80 -5.94
N PRO A 118 1.55 -15.26 -4.66
CA PRO A 118 2.06 -14.45 -3.55
C PRO A 118 3.49 -13.97 -3.77
N ASP A 119 4.34 -14.81 -4.37
CA ASP A 119 5.77 -14.51 -4.57
C ASP A 119 6.00 -13.35 -5.55
N THR A 120 5.21 -13.26 -6.62
CA THR A 120 5.27 -12.12 -7.54
C THR A 120 4.80 -10.82 -6.88
N LEU A 121 3.80 -10.88 -6.01
CA LEU A 121 3.36 -9.71 -5.26
C LEU A 121 4.42 -9.26 -4.27
N TYR A 122 4.97 -10.20 -3.49
CA TYR A 122 6.01 -9.90 -2.50
C TYR A 122 7.25 -9.28 -3.15
N GLY A 123 7.61 -9.72 -4.36
CA GLY A 123 8.69 -9.12 -5.14
C GLY A 123 8.43 -7.68 -5.60
N HIS A 124 7.17 -7.30 -5.87
CA HIS A 124 6.81 -5.93 -6.26
C HIS A 124 6.59 -5.01 -5.06
N LEU A 125 6.07 -5.54 -3.95
CA LEU A 125 5.83 -4.79 -2.71
C LEU A 125 7.12 -4.46 -1.95
N GLY A 126 8.17 -5.28 -2.10
CA GLY A 126 9.46 -5.03 -1.45
C GLY A 126 9.34 -4.84 0.07
N GLU A 127 10.10 -3.88 0.59
CA GLU A 127 10.19 -3.54 2.03
C GLU A 127 9.34 -2.30 2.41
N ASP A 128 8.53 -1.76 1.49
CA ASP A 128 7.76 -0.53 1.72
C ASP A 128 6.52 -0.77 2.60
N VAL A 129 6.67 -0.52 3.90
CA VAL A 129 5.64 -0.70 4.93
C VAL A 129 4.31 -0.02 4.56
N GLU A 130 4.34 1.16 3.93
CA GLU A 130 3.14 1.90 3.50
C GLU A 130 2.33 1.13 2.44
N LEU A 131 2.99 0.53 1.46
CA LEU A 131 2.33 -0.25 0.41
C LEU A 131 1.68 -1.51 0.98
N TRP A 132 2.35 -2.16 1.94
CA TRP A 132 1.80 -3.31 2.67
C TRP A 132 0.55 -2.93 3.49
N MET A 133 0.56 -1.76 4.13
CA MET A 133 -0.61 -1.26 4.86
C MET A 133 -1.79 -0.96 3.92
N GLN A 134 -1.54 -0.36 2.77
CA GLN A 134 -2.56 -0.12 1.74
C GLN A 134 -3.14 -1.44 1.22
N LEU A 135 -2.28 -2.41 0.91
CA LEU A 135 -2.69 -3.74 0.49
C LEU A 135 -3.62 -4.39 1.53
N LEU A 136 -3.25 -4.38 2.82
CA LEU A 136 -4.10 -4.92 3.90
C LEU A 136 -5.45 -4.20 3.99
N GLN A 137 -5.50 -2.89 3.73
CA GLN A 137 -6.75 -2.14 3.68
C GLN A 137 -7.60 -2.50 2.46
N ASP A 138 -6.99 -2.66 1.29
CA ASP A 138 -7.70 -3.01 0.05
C ASP A 138 -8.22 -4.44 0.06
N ILE A 139 -7.46 -5.36 0.66
CA ILE A 139 -7.91 -6.70 1.04
C ILE A 139 -9.19 -6.54 1.85
N LYS A 140 -9.15 -5.83 2.99
CA LYS A 140 -10.33 -5.62 3.85
C LYS A 140 -11.54 -5.02 3.12
N LYS A 141 -11.34 -4.04 2.25
CA LYS A 141 -12.42 -3.45 1.44
C LYS A 141 -13.03 -4.49 0.48
N SER A 142 -12.19 -5.30 -0.17
CA SER A 142 -12.64 -6.38 -1.05
C SER A 142 -13.48 -7.42 -0.30
N ARG A 143 -13.15 -7.76 0.96
CA ARG A 143 -14.02 -8.63 1.78
C ARG A 143 -15.38 -8.03 2.08
N ALA A 144 -15.45 -6.72 2.37
CA ALA A 144 -16.72 -6.08 2.70
C ALA A 144 -17.76 -6.21 1.57
N THR A 145 -17.33 -6.29 0.31
CA THR A 145 -18.21 -6.57 -0.83
C THR A 145 -18.69 -8.03 -0.91
N PHE A 146 -17.94 -8.99 -0.37
CA PHE A 146 -18.32 -10.43 -0.34
C PHE A 146 -19.08 -10.86 0.92
N ASP A 147 -18.88 -10.17 2.05
CA ASP A 147 -19.48 -10.48 3.35
C ASP A 147 -20.92 -9.98 3.48
N THR A 148 -21.65 -9.98 2.35
CA THR A 148 -23.11 -9.81 2.36
C THR A 148 -23.75 -11.18 2.60
N SER A 149 -24.78 -11.22 3.45
CA SER A 149 -25.52 -12.45 3.77
C SER A 149 -26.36 -12.98 2.59
N GLU A 150 -26.43 -12.21 1.51
CA GLU A 150 -27.05 -12.62 0.28
C GLU A 150 -26.24 -13.76 -0.34
N THR A 151 -26.94 -14.79 -0.80
CA THR A 151 -26.35 -15.97 -1.48
C THR A 151 -26.86 -16.10 -2.91
N ARG A 152 -27.73 -15.16 -3.28
CA ARG A 152 -28.46 -15.08 -4.54
C ARG A 152 -28.73 -13.61 -4.85
N ARG A 153 -28.56 -13.22 -6.11
CA ARG A 153 -28.97 -11.92 -6.64
C ARG A 153 -29.95 -12.15 -7.77
N SER A 154 -31.13 -11.54 -7.69
CA SER A 154 -32.18 -11.66 -8.70
C SER A 154 -32.11 -10.51 -9.70
N PHE A 155 -32.00 -10.84 -10.98
CA PHE A 155 -32.10 -9.94 -12.13
C PHE A 155 -33.37 -10.32 -12.91
N GLY A 156 -34.50 -9.76 -12.48
CA GLY A 156 -35.81 -10.15 -13.01
C GLY A 156 -36.04 -11.68 -12.88
N PRO A 157 -36.23 -12.42 -13.99
CA PRO A 157 -36.43 -13.87 -13.97
C PRO A 157 -35.14 -14.69 -13.81
N VAL A 158 -33.95 -14.07 -13.87
CA VAL A 158 -32.67 -14.77 -13.72
C VAL A 158 -32.15 -14.60 -12.30
N ILE A 159 -31.80 -15.70 -11.62
CA ILE A 159 -31.24 -15.68 -10.28
C ILE A 159 -29.80 -16.18 -10.34
N VAL A 160 -28.85 -15.31 -10.02
CA VAL A 160 -27.44 -15.69 -9.90
C VAL A 160 -27.18 -16.16 -8.47
N SER A 161 -26.91 -17.44 -8.28
CA SER A 161 -26.54 -18.04 -7.01
C SER A 161 -25.03 -18.28 -6.92
N TYR A 162 -24.42 -17.79 -5.84
CA TYR A 162 -23.00 -17.98 -5.54
C TYR A 162 -22.77 -18.75 -4.23
N ALA A 163 -23.82 -19.33 -3.65
CA ALA A 163 -23.79 -20.07 -2.38
C ALA A 163 -22.70 -21.16 -2.33
N ARG A 164 -22.50 -21.89 -3.44
CA ARG A 164 -21.51 -22.98 -3.53
C ARG A 164 -20.05 -22.50 -3.54
N VAL A 165 -19.84 -21.25 -3.98
CA VAL A 165 -18.51 -20.66 -4.16
C VAL A 165 -18.17 -19.73 -3.00
N GLN A 166 -19.16 -19.19 -2.29
CA GLN A 166 -18.98 -18.32 -1.12
C GLN A 166 -18.02 -18.92 -0.07
N THR A 167 -18.25 -20.17 0.36
CA THR A 167 -17.37 -20.82 1.35
C THR A 167 -15.95 -21.00 0.82
N LYS A 168 -15.78 -21.34 -0.47
CA LYS A 168 -14.46 -21.53 -1.08
C LYS A 168 -13.71 -20.20 -1.23
N VAL A 169 -14.40 -19.13 -1.65
CA VAL A 169 -13.85 -17.77 -1.74
C VAL A 169 -13.44 -17.27 -0.36
N SER A 170 -14.32 -17.43 0.64
CA SER A 170 -14.03 -17.02 2.02
C SER A 170 -12.78 -17.71 2.56
N VAL A 171 -12.67 -19.03 2.40
CA VAL A 171 -11.50 -19.79 2.87
C VAL A 171 -10.21 -19.36 2.15
N LYS A 172 -10.26 -19.16 0.83
CA LYS A 172 -9.10 -18.72 0.05
C LYS A 172 -8.66 -17.31 0.45
N TYR A 173 -9.62 -16.41 0.63
CA TYR A 173 -9.37 -15.06 1.10
C TYR A 173 -8.78 -15.06 2.51
N ASP A 174 -9.32 -15.86 3.44
CA ASP A 174 -8.80 -15.96 4.80
C ASP A 174 -7.37 -16.50 4.83
N SER A 175 -7.06 -17.49 3.98
CA SER A 175 -5.69 -17.99 3.80
C SER A 175 -4.77 -16.87 3.31
N TRP A 176 -5.15 -16.18 2.24
CA TRP A 176 -4.31 -15.13 1.65
C TRP A 176 -4.13 -13.94 2.61
N HIS A 177 -5.20 -13.50 3.26
CA HIS A 177 -5.15 -12.48 4.30
C HIS A 177 -4.23 -12.89 5.45
N LYS A 178 -4.29 -14.15 5.91
CA LYS A 178 -3.40 -14.67 6.96
C LYS A 178 -1.94 -14.69 6.51
N ASP A 179 -1.67 -15.09 5.27
CA ASP A 179 -0.31 -15.17 4.72
C ASP A 179 0.30 -13.76 4.56
N VAL A 180 -0.45 -12.82 3.97
CA VAL A 180 -0.07 -11.41 3.85
C VAL A 180 0.15 -10.78 5.22
N LEU A 181 -0.77 -11.01 6.16
CA LEU A 181 -0.66 -10.49 7.53
C LEU A 181 0.58 -11.04 8.25
N SER A 182 0.89 -12.32 8.06
CA SER A 182 2.10 -12.94 8.61
C SER A 182 3.37 -12.35 8.02
N LYS A 183 3.41 -12.08 6.72
CA LYS A 183 4.56 -11.45 6.06
C LYS A 183 4.73 -10.00 6.49
N PHE A 184 3.66 -9.22 6.51
CA PHE A 184 3.68 -7.86 7.02
C PHE A 184 4.14 -7.79 8.47
N GLY A 185 3.64 -8.70 9.33
CA GLY A 185 4.11 -8.82 10.71
C GLY A 185 5.61 -9.10 10.80
N GLN A 186 6.14 -10.03 9.99
CA GLN A 186 7.59 -10.31 9.96
C GLN A 186 8.41 -9.09 9.51
N LEU A 187 7.98 -8.42 8.44
CA LEU A 187 8.66 -7.22 7.93
C LEU A 187 8.64 -6.09 8.96
N LEU A 188 7.47 -5.77 9.50
CA LEU A 188 7.32 -4.73 10.51
C LEU A 188 8.14 -5.03 11.76
N GLY A 189 8.13 -6.29 12.24
CA GLY A 189 8.92 -6.70 13.40
C GLY A 189 10.43 -6.58 13.18
N ASN A 190 10.91 -6.93 11.98
CA ASN A 190 12.32 -6.78 11.60
C ASN A 190 12.71 -5.29 11.52
N GLU A 191 11.91 -4.47 10.85
CA GLU A 191 12.15 -3.02 10.74
C GLU A 191 12.12 -2.32 12.11
N MET A 192 11.15 -2.66 12.97
CA MET A 192 11.06 -2.13 14.33
C MET A 192 12.28 -2.54 15.17
N SER A 193 12.78 -3.77 15.02
CA SER A 193 13.96 -4.25 15.74
C SER A 193 15.23 -3.53 15.27
N GLN A 194 15.43 -3.40 13.96
CA GLN A 194 16.56 -2.65 13.40
C GLN A 194 16.52 -1.17 13.79
N PHE A 195 15.34 -0.57 13.80
CA PHE A 195 15.14 0.80 14.22
C PHE A 195 15.42 1.00 15.72
N TYR A 196 14.99 0.06 16.56
CA TYR A 196 15.32 0.05 17.99
C TYR A 196 16.83 -0.05 18.23
N GLU A 197 17.52 -0.96 17.54
CA GLU A 197 18.99 -1.08 17.64
C GLU A 197 19.69 0.21 17.23
N LYS A 198 19.21 0.86 16.16
CA LYS A 198 19.73 2.15 15.69
C LYS A 198 19.55 3.26 16.72
N ILE A 199 18.35 3.38 17.29
CA ILE A 199 18.04 4.35 18.36
C ILE A 199 18.93 4.08 19.59
N SER A 200 18.98 2.83 20.03
CA SER A 200 19.74 2.42 21.21
C SER A 200 21.24 2.70 21.06
N LYS A 201 21.78 2.46 19.85
CA LYS A 201 23.17 2.79 19.52
C LYS A 201 23.42 4.29 19.56
N SER A 202 22.57 5.11 18.92
CA SER A 202 22.69 6.58 18.98
C SER A 202 22.54 7.13 20.39
N ARG A 203 21.67 6.54 21.21
CA ARG A 203 21.53 6.87 22.64
C ARG A 203 22.83 6.59 23.40
N SER A 204 23.37 5.38 23.23
CA SER A 204 24.61 4.95 23.87
C SER A 204 25.79 5.85 23.49
N GLU A 205 25.88 6.24 22.21
CA GLU A 205 26.91 7.17 21.71
C GLU A 205 26.78 8.57 22.34
N LEU A 206 25.55 9.09 22.51
CA LEU A 206 25.31 10.37 23.20
C LEU A 206 25.58 10.32 24.70
N GLU A 207 25.33 9.19 25.34
CA GLU A 207 25.61 8.98 26.76
C GLU A 207 27.12 8.93 27.03
N GLN A 208 27.89 8.28 26.15
CA GLN A 208 29.35 8.18 26.27
C GLN A 208 30.08 9.52 26.12
N GLN A 209 29.55 10.44 25.31
CA GLN A 209 30.16 11.77 25.13
C GLN A 209 29.87 12.64 26.37
N SER A 210 30.89 12.97 27.17
CA SER A 210 30.72 13.85 28.33
C SER A 210 30.32 15.27 27.91
N ILE A 211 29.47 15.91 28.71
CA ILE A 211 29.11 17.34 28.55
C ILE A 211 30.30 18.23 28.92
N GLU A 212 31.15 17.75 29.81
CA GLU A 212 32.44 18.35 30.13
C GLU A 212 33.43 17.98 29.03
N ALA A 213 33.31 18.63 27.88
CA ALA A 213 34.32 18.56 26.84
C ALA A 213 35.60 19.21 27.38
N ALA A 214 36.59 18.39 27.72
CA ALA A 214 37.89 18.86 28.17
C ALA A 214 38.59 19.72 27.09
N ASN A 215 38.33 19.40 25.82
CA ASN A 215 38.95 20.02 24.66
C ASN A 215 37.90 20.59 23.69
N THR A 216 38.23 21.69 23.00
CA THR A 216 37.35 22.33 22.02
C THR A 216 37.01 21.41 20.85
N SER A 217 37.94 20.55 20.44
CA SER A 217 37.70 19.50 19.42
C SER A 217 36.56 18.56 19.82
N ASP A 218 36.52 18.11 21.07
CA ASP A 218 35.49 17.17 21.55
C ASP A 218 34.13 17.85 21.60
N ALA A 219 34.09 19.12 22.05
CA ALA A 219 32.87 19.93 22.03
C ALA A 219 32.30 20.07 20.60
N VAL A 220 33.16 20.28 19.61
CA VAL A 220 32.77 20.42 18.20
C VAL A 220 32.22 19.12 17.63
N THR A 221 32.85 17.98 17.95
CA THR A 221 32.34 16.68 17.52
C THR A 221 30.96 16.38 18.12
N LEU A 222 30.76 16.70 19.41
CA LEU A 222 29.47 16.57 20.09
C LEU A 222 28.40 17.46 19.45
N ILE A 223 28.69 18.73 19.17
CA ILE A 223 27.74 19.66 18.53
C ILE A 223 27.35 19.14 17.14
N THR A 224 28.34 18.79 16.33
CA THR A 224 28.11 18.27 14.97
C THR A 224 27.25 17.01 15.00
N TYR A 225 27.52 16.12 15.96
CA TYR A 225 26.76 14.88 16.15
C TYR A 225 25.32 15.16 16.59
N VAL A 226 25.11 15.99 17.62
CA VAL A 226 23.77 16.37 18.10
C VAL A 226 22.94 17.02 16.99
N GLN A 227 23.54 17.90 16.18
CA GLN A 227 22.83 18.50 15.04
C GLN A 227 22.48 17.48 13.95
N SER A 228 23.40 16.57 13.64
CA SER A 228 23.13 15.49 12.68
C SER A 228 21.97 14.60 13.16
N LEU A 229 21.93 14.30 14.46
CA LEU A 229 20.84 13.54 15.09
C LEU A 229 19.53 14.31 15.05
N LYS A 230 19.50 15.62 15.36
CA LYS A 230 18.27 16.44 15.26
C LYS A 230 17.72 16.46 13.82
N ARG A 231 18.57 16.43 12.80
CA ARG A 231 18.14 16.29 11.39
C ARG A 231 17.55 14.90 11.12
N GLN A 232 18.21 13.85 11.57
CA GLN A 232 17.74 12.47 11.40
C GLN A 232 16.44 12.18 12.17
N MET A 233 16.26 12.78 13.35
CA MET A 233 15.10 12.61 14.21
C MET A 233 13.78 12.94 13.50
N LYS A 234 13.75 13.96 12.63
CA LYS A 234 12.55 14.30 11.83
C LYS A 234 12.12 13.16 10.90
N SER A 235 13.07 12.40 10.37
CA SER A 235 12.77 11.23 9.53
C SER A 235 12.36 10.01 10.36
N TRP A 236 12.96 9.86 11.54
CA TRP A 236 12.64 8.77 12.48
C TRP A 236 11.25 8.95 13.07
N GLU A 237 10.80 10.18 13.33
CA GLU A 237 9.44 10.49 13.77
C GLU A 237 8.37 10.04 12.76
N LYS A 238 8.60 10.25 11.46
CA LYS A 238 7.70 9.75 10.41
C LYS A 238 7.65 8.22 10.42
N SER A 239 8.81 7.57 10.49
CA SER A 239 8.92 6.11 10.53
C SER A 239 8.25 5.52 11.78
N LEU A 240 8.38 6.20 12.92
CA LEU A 240 7.77 5.82 14.19
C LEU A 240 6.24 5.88 14.11
N ASN A 241 5.68 6.91 13.48
CA ASN A 241 4.23 6.97 13.22
C ASN A 241 3.74 5.85 12.29
N LEU A 242 4.52 5.48 11.27
CA LEU A 242 4.22 4.34 10.40
C LEU A 242 4.23 3.02 11.18
N TYR A 243 5.22 2.81 12.05
CA TYR A 243 5.28 1.61 12.88
C TYR A 243 4.14 1.51 13.88
N LYS A 244 3.73 2.65 14.46
CA LYS A 244 2.56 2.73 15.34
C LYS A 244 1.27 2.30 14.62
N GLU A 245 1.01 2.88 13.45
CA GLU A 245 -0.18 2.54 12.67
C GLU A 245 -0.09 1.09 12.16
N GLY A 246 1.10 0.62 11.77
CA GLY A 246 1.36 -0.77 11.39
C GLY A 246 1.01 -1.75 12.51
N GLN A 247 1.46 -1.49 13.74
CA GLN A 247 1.13 -2.33 14.89
C GLN A 247 -0.37 -2.28 15.23
N HIS A 248 -1.00 -1.10 15.16
CA HIS A 248 -2.45 -0.99 15.36
C HIS A 248 -3.26 -1.77 14.32
N ILE A 249 -2.80 -1.83 13.06
CA ILE A 249 -3.41 -2.68 12.04
C ILE A 249 -3.28 -4.16 12.43
N LEU A 250 -2.10 -4.60 12.85
CA LEU A 250 -1.87 -5.98 13.31
C LEU A 250 -2.78 -6.35 14.51
N GLU A 251 -2.89 -5.46 15.50
CA GLU A 251 -3.75 -5.63 16.67
C GLU A 251 -5.23 -5.72 16.28
N ARG A 252 -5.70 -4.80 15.42
CA ARG A 252 -7.08 -4.78 14.93
C ARG A 252 -7.43 -6.04 14.13
N GLN A 253 -6.47 -6.59 13.40
CA GLN A 253 -6.65 -7.80 12.59
C GLN A 253 -6.38 -9.10 13.37
N ARG A 254 -6.20 -9.02 14.70
CA ARG A 254 -5.97 -10.17 15.60
C ARG A 254 -4.76 -11.01 15.20
N PHE A 255 -3.70 -10.36 14.76
CA PHE A 255 -2.43 -11.02 14.50
C PHE A 255 -1.90 -11.71 15.77
N HIS A 256 -1.32 -12.90 15.61
CA HIS A 256 -0.66 -13.59 16.72
C HIS A 256 0.78 -13.11 16.81
N PHE A 257 1.05 -12.25 17.80
CA PHE A 257 2.39 -11.73 18.04
C PHE A 257 3.31 -12.86 18.57
N PRO A 258 4.51 -13.02 18.00
CA PRO A 258 5.55 -13.87 18.57
C PRO A 258 5.93 -13.46 19.99
N THR A 259 6.44 -14.39 20.80
CA THR A 259 6.84 -14.12 22.20
C THR A 259 8.04 -13.17 22.33
N ASN A 260 8.83 -13.04 21.26
CA ASN A 260 9.98 -12.12 21.17
C ASN A 260 9.63 -10.81 20.45
N TRP A 261 8.33 -10.50 20.30
CA TRP A 261 7.90 -9.29 19.61
C TRP A 261 8.28 -8.03 20.38
N LEU A 262 8.97 -7.11 19.70
CA LEU A 262 9.22 -5.78 20.23
C LEU A 262 7.97 -4.92 20.06
N HIS A 263 7.25 -4.70 21.16
CA HIS A 263 6.09 -3.80 21.15
C HIS A 263 6.54 -2.35 20.89
N PHE A 264 5.70 -1.62 20.15
CA PHE A 264 5.87 -0.19 19.87
C PHE A 264 6.12 0.61 21.15
N ASP A 265 5.48 0.27 22.26
CA ASP A 265 5.66 0.96 23.55
C ASP A 265 7.13 0.97 24.01
N ASN A 266 7.90 -0.09 23.74
CA ASN A 266 9.32 -0.15 24.05
C ASN A 266 10.14 0.74 23.11
N VAL A 267 9.78 0.79 21.82
CA VAL A 267 10.40 1.66 20.82
C VAL A 267 10.11 3.13 21.13
N ASP A 268 8.87 3.45 21.51
CA ASP A 268 8.42 4.79 21.89
C ASP A 268 9.11 5.25 23.18
N GLY A 269 9.27 4.35 24.16
CA GLY A 269 10.06 4.61 25.37
C GLY A 269 11.53 4.93 25.08
N GLU A 270 12.19 4.13 24.25
CA GLU A 270 13.58 4.40 23.83
C GLU A 270 13.72 5.69 23.01
N TRP A 271 12.77 5.95 22.12
CA TRP A 271 12.70 7.19 21.36
C TRP A 271 12.53 8.40 22.28
N GLY A 272 11.65 8.29 23.28
CA GLY A 272 11.46 9.30 24.32
C GLY A 272 12.74 9.57 25.11
N ALA A 273 13.44 8.52 25.53
CA ALA A 273 14.73 8.63 26.22
C ALA A 273 15.81 9.29 25.35
N LEU A 274 15.90 8.92 24.07
CA LEU A 274 16.82 9.56 23.12
C LEU A 274 16.50 11.05 22.96
N ASN A 275 15.22 11.40 22.83
CA ASN A 275 14.78 12.78 22.69
C ASN A 275 15.11 13.60 23.95
N GLU A 276 14.92 13.03 25.13
CA GLU A 276 15.30 13.68 26.40
C GLU A 276 16.81 13.95 26.48
N ILE A 277 17.64 12.95 26.15
CA ILE A 277 19.10 13.09 26.16
C ILE A 277 19.54 14.13 25.14
N VAL A 278 19.01 14.10 23.92
CA VAL A 278 19.30 15.10 22.89
C VAL A 278 18.92 16.50 23.37
N ASN A 279 17.72 16.69 23.91
CA ASN A 279 17.27 18.00 24.39
C ASN A 279 18.09 18.51 25.58
N ARG A 280 18.50 17.62 26.49
CA ARG A 280 19.39 17.98 27.61
C ARG A 280 20.79 18.38 27.13
N LYS A 281 21.38 17.61 26.20
CA LYS A 281 22.69 17.92 25.60
C LYS A 281 22.62 19.22 24.80
N ASP A 282 21.58 19.41 24.00
CA ASP A 282 21.33 20.62 23.23
C ASP A 282 21.18 21.85 24.15
N SER A 283 20.41 21.75 25.24
CA SER A 283 20.28 22.82 26.24
C SER A 283 21.60 23.16 26.92
N SER A 284 22.41 22.14 27.24
CA SER A 284 23.74 22.34 27.80
C SER A 284 24.70 23.00 26.81
N ILE A 285 24.64 22.58 25.54
CA ILE A 285 25.38 23.21 24.45
C ILE A 285 24.96 24.67 24.38
N GLN A 286 23.67 24.98 24.27
CA GLN A 286 23.14 26.35 24.20
C GLN A 286 23.62 27.24 25.34
N THR A 287 23.64 26.71 26.57
CA THR A 287 24.16 27.45 27.74
C THR A 287 25.65 27.77 27.61
N GLN A 288 26.42 26.88 26.98
CA GLN A 288 27.86 27.04 26.76
C GLN A 288 28.20 27.61 25.38
N VAL A 289 27.23 27.87 24.49
CA VAL A 289 27.49 28.33 23.11
C VAL A 289 28.34 29.59 23.12
N ALA A 290 27.98 30.59 23.93
CA ALA A 290 28.73 31.84 23.98
C ALA A 290 30.19 31.65 24.43
N SER A 291 30.44 30.78 25.42
CA SER A 291 31.79 30.50 25.90
C SER A 291 32.60 29.66 24.90
N LEU A 292 31.94 28.72 24.22
CA LEU A 292 32.52 27.91 23.14
C LEU A 292 32.85 28.75 21.92
N GLN A 293 31.98 29.69 21.52
CA GLN A 293 32.25 30.64 20.44
C GLN A 293 33.49 31.47 20.73
N ILE A 294 33.65 31.99 21.95
CA ILE A 294 34.85 32.73 22.37
C ILE A 294 36.10 31.83 22.29
N LYS A 295 36.03 30.60 22.81
CA LYS A 295 37.14 29.64 22.74
C LYS A 295 37.53 29.31 21.30
N ILE A 296 36.55 29.05 20.43
CA ILE A 296 36.78 28.73 19.02
C ILE A 296 37.39 29.91 18.27
N ILE A 297 36.93 31.15 18.53
CA ILE A 297 37.53 32.36 17.94
C ILE A 297 38.98 32.55 18.42
N ALA A 298 39.25 32.29 19.70
CA ALA A 298 40.60 32.40 20.24
C ALA A 298 41.54 31.33 19.66
N GLU A 299 41.04 30.10 19.51
CA GLU A 299 41.79 28.98 18.95
C GLU A 299 42.02 29.17 17.44
N ASP A 300 41.05 29.70 16.71
CA ASP A 300 41.17 30.10 15.31
C ASP A 300 42.27 31.16 15.12
N LYS A 301 42.30 32.19 15.96
CA LYS A 301 43.38 33.19 15.97
C LYS A 301 44.74 32.57 16.30
N ALA A 302 44.78 31.61 17.23
CA ALA A 302 46.02 30.91 17.57
C ALA A 302 46.53 30.03 16.41
N ILE A 303 45.63 29.39 15.65
CA ILE A 303 45.97 28.64 14.45
C ILE A 303 46.49 29.58 13.35
N GLU A 304 45.86 30.72 13.10
CA GLU A 304 46.34 31.71 12.13
C GLU A 304 47.73 32.26 12.53
N LEU A 305 47.96 32.49 13.83
CA LEU A 305 49.27 32.91 14.33
C LEU A 305 50.33 31.82 14.09
N ARG A 306 50.06 30.56 14.47
CA ARG A 306 50.96 29.43 14.16
C ARG A 306 51.17 29.23 12.66
N THR A 307 50.15 29.49 11.84
CA THR A 307 50.27 29.41 10.38
C THR A 307 51.29 30.43 9.89
N SER A 308 51.20 31.69 10.35
CA SER A 308 52.14 32.72 9.95
C SER A 308 53.56 32.47 10.49
N GLU A 309 53.70 31.99 11.72
CA GLU A 309 54.99 31.56 12.29
C GLU A 309 55.62 30.41 11.49
N TYR A 310 54.87 29.33 11.21
CA TYR A 310 55.38 28.21 10.42
C TYR A 310 55.69 28.59 8.97
N LEU A 311 54.96 29.55 8.38
CA LEU A 311 55.31 30.11 7.08
C LEU A 311 56.61 30.91 7.14
N GLN A 312 56.83 31.74 8.16
CA GLN A 312 58.09 32.48 8.34
C GLN A 312 59.28 31.56 8.64
N GLU A 313 59.10 30.55 9.50
CA GLU A 313 60.09 29.50 9.74
C GLU A 313 60.40 28.75 8.44
N TRP A 314 59.38 28.41 7.66
CA TRP A 314 59.58 27.77 6.37
C TRP A 314 60.36 28.68 5.42
N GLU A 315 60.03 29.97 5.31
CA GLU A 315 60.74 30.91 4.43
C GLU A 315 62.22 31.11 4.80
N SER A 316 62.54 31.12 6.09
CA SER A 316 63.91 31.26 6.59
C SER A 316 64.70 29.95 6.58
N GLY A 317 64.03 28.81 6.73
CA GLY A 317 64.62 27.48 6.83
C GLY A 317 64.51 26.63 5.56
N LYS A 318 64.17 27.19 4.40
CA LYS A 318 64.08 26.42 3.15
C LYS A 318 65.46 25.80 2.85
N PRO A 319 65.56 24.48 2.61
CA PRO A 319 66.81 23.83 2.21
C PRO A 319 67.13 24.14 0.73
N VAL A 320 67.43 25.41 0.43
CA VAL A 320 67.79 25.91 -0.91
C VAL A 320 69.31 26.08 -1.05
N GLU A 321 70.03 26.04 0.06
CA GLU A 321 71.48 26.17 0.06
C GLU A 321 72.14 24.89 -0.45
N GLY A 322 72.93 25.00 -1.52
CA GLY A 322 73.55 23.85 -2.22
C GLY A 322 74.62 23.08 -1.41
N HIS A 323 74.76 23.35 -0.11
CA HIS A 323 75.71 22.69 0.79
C HIS A 323 75.06 21.65 1.72
N LEU A 324 73.73 21.53 1.69
CA LEU A 324 72.97 20.60 2.55
C LEU A 324 72.99 19.17 2.00
N VAL A 325 73.14 18.20 2.91
CA VAL A 325 73.07 16.78 2.57
C VAL A 325 71.63 16.43 2.19
N PRO A 326 71.38 15.68 1.08
CA PRO A 326 70.04 15.35 0.62
C PRO A 326 69.14 14.69 1.67
N GLU A 327 69.73 13.91 2.58
CA GLU A 327 69.02 13.19 3.65
C GLU A 327 68.49 14.15 4.74
N ASP A 328 69.28 15.15 5.12
CA ASP A 328 68.89 16.18 6.10
C ASP A 328 67.82 17.12 5.53
N ALA A 329 67.92 17.45 4.23
CA ALA A 329 66.92 18.23 3.52
C ALA A 329 65.57 17.49 3.45
N LEU A 330 65.59 16.17 3.18
CA LEU A 330 64.39 15.33 3.18
C LEU A 330 63.75 15.25 4.57
N GLN A 331 64.54 15.09 5.63
CA GLN A 331 64.03 15.08 7.01
C GLN A 331 63.37 16.41 7.38
N GLN A 332 63.97 17.55 7.02
CA GLN A 332 63.35 18.85 7.25
C GLN A 332 62.03 19.01 6.48
N VAL A 333 61.98 18.61 5.21
CA VAL A 333 60.74 18.66 4.41
C VAL A 333 59.65 17.78 5.03
N GLN A 334 59.96 16.55 5.44
CA GLN A 334 59.00 15.66 6.11
C GLN A 334 58.49 16.23 7.44
N LEU A 335 59.36 16.89 8.21
CA LEU A 335 58.99 17.51 9.47
C LEU A 335 58.02 18.68 9.25
N TYR A 336 58.28 19.55 8.27
CA TYR A 336 57.36 20.63 7.90
C TYR A 336 56.07 20.09 7.28
N GLU A 337 56.12 19.04 6.45
CA GLU A 337 54.93 18.38 5.93
C GLU A 337 54.03 17.86 7.05
N ALA A 338 54.60 17.21 8.08
CA ALA A 338 53.85 16.76 9.24
C ALA A 338 53.26 17.93 10.05
N LYS A 339 54.04 19.01 10.27
CA LYS A 339 53.56 20.23 10.93
C LYS A 339 52.38 20.86 10.18
N PHE A 340 52.50 21.07 8.87
CA PHE A 340 51.43 21.67 8.05
C PHE A 340 50.22 20.75 7.91
N LYS A 341 50.41 19.43 7.85
CA LYS A 341 49.31 18.45 7.83
C LYS A 341 48.48 18.52 9.11
N ARG A 342 49.14 18.53 10.27
CA ARG A 342 48.46 18.71 11.56
C ARG A 342 47.70 20.04 11.63
N LEU A 343 48.33 21.12 11.16
CA LEU A 343 47.73 22.45 11.16
C LEU A 343 46.51 22.53 10.23
N LYS A 344 46.56 21.83 9.08
CA LYS A 344 45.42 21.67 8.18
C LYS A 344 44.26 20.92 8.84
N ASP A 345 44.54 19.83 9.56
CA ASP A 345 43.52 19.05 10.26
C ASP A 345 42.87 19.85 11.40
N GLU A 346 43.68 20.59 12.18
CA GLU A 346 43.19 21.50 13.22
C GLU A 346 42.30 22.62 12.64
N ARG A 347 42.71 23.24 11.52
CA ARG A 347 41.92 24.27 10.82
C ARG A 347 40.61 23.72 10.25
N ALA A 348 40.62 22.50 9.71
CA ALA A 348 39.42 21.84 9.21
C ALA A 348 38.40 21.53 10.32
N ASN A 349 38.89 21.17 11.52
CA ASN A 349 38.03 20.97 12.69
C ASN A 349 37.41 22.29 13.17
N ILE A 350 38.17 23.39 13.21
CA ILE A 350 37.62 24.72 13.55
C ILE A 350 36.62 25.22 12.50
N ALA A 351 36.85 24.96 11.21
CA ALA A 351 35.90 25.33 10.17
C ALA A 351 34.54 24.63 10.36
N LYS A 352 34.56 23.32 10.63
CA LYS A 352 33.34 22.56 10.98
C LYS A 352 32.68 23.07 12.26
N ALA A 353 33.46 23.49 13.25
CA ALA A 353 32.98 24.10 14.48
C ALA A 353 32.20 25.39 14.24
N LYS A 354 32.75 26.28 13.40
CA LYS A 354 32.14 27.54 13.03
C LYS A 354 30.82 27.33 12.29
N GLU A 355 30.81 26.40 11.33
CA GLU A 355 29.62 26.02 10.58
C GLU A 355 28.53 25.42 11.50
N ALA A 356 28.91 24.51 12.39
CA ALA A 356 27.99 23.86 13.33
C ALA A 356 27.42 24.84 14.37
N LEU A 357 28.13 25.91 14.74
CA LEU A 357 27.62 26.90 15.68
C LEU A 357 26.80 28.03 15.03
N GLU A 358 26.53 27.94 13.72
CA GLU A 358 25.93 29.03 12.94
C GLU A 358 26.58 30.39 13.26
N LEU A 359 27.89 30.39 13.51
CA LEU A 359 28.67 31.61 13.52
C LEU A 359 28.70 32.07 12.06
N GLN A 360 27.69 32.84 11.66
CA GLN A 360 27.76 33.61 10.42
C GLN A 360 29.12 34.29 10.42
N GLU A 361 29.83 34.13 9.30
CA GLU A 361 30.97 34.97 8.97
C GLU A 361 30.50 36.43 9.14
N SER A 362 30.81 37.01 10.29
CA SER A 362 30.96 38.44 10.41
C SER A 362 31.99 38.81 9.35
N GLY A 363 31.51 39.41 8.26
CA GLY A 363 32.26 39.66 7.04
C GLY A 363 33.43 40.63 7.16
#